data_AF-A0A937Z269-F1
#
_entry.id   AF-A0A937Z269-F1
#
_cell.length_a   1.000
_cell.length_b   1.000
_cell.length_c   1.000
_cell.angle_alpha   90.00
_cell.angle_beta   90.00
_cell.angle_gamma   90.00
#
_symmetry.space_group_name_H-M   'P 1'
#
loop_
_entity.id
_entity.type
_entity.pdbx_description
1 polymer ?
#
loop_
_entity_poly.entity_id
_entity_poly.type
_entity_poly.pdbx_seq_one_letter_code
_entity_poly.pdbx_strand_id
1 'polypeptide(L)'
;MRVPESRLGPGQQDDGARRRNLPGSPDVLGGFALRDVLAVWRNTRSIVLVALSAGVYAAVLIPFKAIPLIPGITEIRPANAIPPVLSLLFGPPAAWGCAIGNLIGDFFGSIGPGSAFGFVGNFLLGYLPYRLWKAWAPRLGASGALGQLPLFWLVTVAASAACSLVISAGVDWLGQVPFFVLFPLITLNNALMGVVLGPVLLALMHPRAARWGLLAEDVHDREDLRNGLLAPVAGIVVLAACAGGWVLLKHPTLLSAWAPGVPVAEGQMPPPFALTPLRAGAGLCTAALLVATALLARGPLRRSHPVVPLPSEEGRAGGPALEVEGVAFRYRVGREEALRGLTLSLQPGTFTALMGATGAGKSTLCRCANGLVPQFHAGDFRGRVSAFGVPVSEAPVRGNAGLVGVVFQDFDAQLVSSDVSLEVAFAMENLGLPREEMQARVTATLARVGLAGFERRDPETISGGEKQRLAIASVLAARPRLL
;
A
#
# COMPACT_ATOMS: atom_id res chain seq x y z
N MET A 1 13.50 47.03 -53.45
CA MET A 1 14.84 47.36 -52.92
C MET A 1 15.48 46.09 -52.40
N ARG A 2 16.63 45.70 -52.96
CA ARG A 2 17.45 44.57 -52.51
C ARG A 2 18.62 45.08 -51.66
N VAL A 3 19.18 44.14 -50.88
CA VAL A 3 20.55 44.06 -50.30
C VAL A 3 20.68 44.62 -48.86
N PRO A 4 21.50 44.02 -47.94
CA PRO A 4 22.35 42.82 -48.02
C PRO A 4 22.19 41.76 -46.90
N GLU A 5 22.50 40.51 -47.25
CA GLU A 5 23.16 39.55 -46.35
C GLU A 5 24.59 40.01 -46.07
N SER A 6 25.02 40.05 -44.79
CA SER A 6 26.45 40.00 -44.48
C SER A 6 26.74 39.52 -43.05
N ARG A 7 27.65 38.53 -42.98
CA ARG A 7 28.56 38.16 -41.87
C ARG A 7 28.02 37.23 -40.79
N LEU A 8 28.10 35.94 -41.12
CA LEU A 8 28.48 34.88 -40.17
C LEU A 8 29.86 35.19 -39.57
N GLY A 9 29.94 35.27 -38.24
CA GLY A 9 31.16 35.12 -37.46
C GLY A 9 31.12 33.77 -36.71
N PRO A 10 32.23 33.02 -36.64
CA PRO A 10 32.24 31.72 -35.99
C PRO A 10 32.43 31.92 -34.47
N GLY A 11 31.51 31.37 -33.67
CA GLY A 11 31.70 31.30 -32.22
C GLY A 11 30.56 31.89 -31.41
N GLN A 12 29.38 31.31 -31.52
CA GLN A 12 28.41 31.20 -30.41
C GLN A 12 27.35 30.15 -30.76
N GLN A 13 27.83 28.96 -31.13
CA GLN A 13 27.05 27.74 -30.93
C GLN A 13 27.40 27.21 -29.54
N ASP A 14 26.37 26.74 -28.85
CA ASP A 14 26.42 25.83 -27.70
C ASP A 14 26.19 26.39 -26.27
N ASP A 15 25.18 27.25 -26.11
CA ASP A 15 24.56 27.51 -24.79
C ASP A 15 23.13 26.94 -24.63
N GLY A 16 22.63 26.24 -25.65
CA GLY A 16 21.31 25.58 -25.65
C GLY A 16 21.30 24.16 -25.07
N ALA A 17 22.47 23.54 -24.86
CA ALA A 17 22.59 22.13 -24.48
C ALA A 17 22.86 21.88 -22.98
N ARG A 18 23.07 22.93 -22.16
CA ARG A 18 23.43 22.79 -20.73
C ARG A 18 22.28 22.98 -19.73
N ARG A 19 21.02 22.96 -20.17
CA ARG A 19 19.83 22.93 -19.29
C ARG A 19 18.96 21.67 -19.42
N ARG A 20 19.49 20.60 -20.01
CA ARG A 20 18.88 19.26 -19.96
C ARG A 20 19.69 18.35 -19.07
N ASN A 21 19.63 18.59 -17.76
CA ASN A 21 19.96 17.64 -16.71
C ASN A 21 19.68 18.34 -15.37
N LEU A 22 18.40 18.43 -14.99
CA LEU A 22 18.04 18.50 -13.58
C LEU A 22 17.83 17.06 -13.11
N PRO A 23 18.83 16.39 -12.52
CA PRO A 23 18.58 15.19 -11.75
C PRO A 23 17.91 15.64 -10.46
N GLY A 24 16.63 15.32 -10.29
CA GLY A 24 15.92 15.67 -9.07
C GLY A 24 14.41 15.59 -9.18
N SER A 25 13.86 14.43 -9.54
CA SER A 25 12.61 14.06 -8.87
C SER A 25 12.95 13.83 -7.38
N PRO A 26 12.04 14.10 -6.43
CA PRO A 26 12.30 13.91 -4.99
C PRO A 26 12.62 12.46 -4.56
N ASP A 27 12.76 11.52 -5.49
CA ASP A 27 12.97 10.10 -5.21
C ASP A 27 14.41 9.75 -4.78
N VAL A 28 15.35 10.71 -4.88
CA VAL A 28 16.75 10.52 -4.44
C VAL A 28 16.91 10.70 -2.93
N LEU A 29 15.95 11.33 -2.25
CA LEU A 29 15.89 11.39 -0.80
C LEU A 29 14.95 10.30 -0.24
N GLY A 30 15.49 9.08 -0.11
CA GLY A 30 14.95 8.12 0.87
C GLY A 30 14.66 6.71 0.38
N GLY A 31 15.72 5.90 0.26
CA GLY A 31 15.65 4.45 0.48
C GLY A 31 15.36 4.10 1.95
N PHE A 32 14.37 4.75 2.57
CA PHE A 32 14.04 4.52 3.97
C PHE A 32 13.21 3.24 4.10
N ALA A 33 13.62 2.42 5.08
CA ALA A 33 12.76 1.40 5.66
C ALA A 33 11.39 1.99 6.05
N LEU A 34 10.31 1.20 6.01
CA LEU A 34 8.91 1.61 6.26
C LEU A 34 8.11 2.19 5.07
N ARG A 35 8.47 1.87 3.82
CA ARG A 35 7.69 2.34 2.64
C ARG A 35 6.22 1.91 2.66
N ASP A 36 5.94 0.67 3.01
CA ASP A 36 4.57 0.14 3.07
C ASP A 36 3.73 0.82 4.15
N VAL A 37 4.35 1.15 5.29
CA VAL A 37 3.70 1.87 6.40
C VAL A 37 3.31 3.29 5.99
N LEU A 38 4.13 3.96 5.17
CA LEU A 38 3.86 5.30 4.66
C LEU A 38 2.95 5.30 3.42
N ALA A 39 3.00 4.25 2.60
CA ALA A 39 2.21 4.13 1.38
C ALA A 39 0.69 4.11 1.65
N VAL A 40 0.27 3.72 2.85
CA VAL A 40 -1.13 3.76 3.32
C VAL A 40 -1.80 5.11 3.05
N TRP A 41 -1.07 6.21 3.17
CA TRP A 41 -1.61 7.56 3.03
C TRP A 41 -1.73 8.05 1.59
N ARG A 42 -1.31 7.25 0.61
CA ARG A 42 -1.40 7.58 -0.83
C ARG A 42 -2.70 7.12 -1.47
N ASN A 43 -3.41 6.18 -0.83
CA ASN A 43 -4.59 5.54 -1.39
C ASN A 43 -5.81 5.78 -0.48
N THR A 44 -6.87 6.36 -1.03
CA THR A 44 -8.13 6.62 -0.32
C THR A 44 -8.73 5.37 0.31
N ARG A 45 -8.64 4.20 -0.34
CA ARG A 45 -9.12 2.93 0.23
C ARG A 45 -8.34 2.52 1.47
N SER A 46 -7.02 2.71 1.46
CA SER A 46 -6.17 2.44 2.62
C SER A 46 -6.50 3.38 3.78
N ILE A 47 -6.71 4.67 3.51
CA ILE A 47 -7.12 5.66 4.53
C ILE A 47 -8.46 5.26 5.17
N VAL A 48 -9.46 4.88 4.36
CA VAL A 48 -10.76 4.40 4.86
C VAL A 48 -10.59 3.15 5.71
N LEU A 49 -9.72 2.21 5.31
CA LEU A 49 -9.42 1.03 6.12
C LEU A 49 -8.72 1.36 7.44
N VAL A 50 -7.86 2.40 7.49
CA VAL A 50 -7.30 2.89 8.76
C VAL A 50 -8.42 3.35 9.68
N ALA A 51 -9.32 4.21 9.19
CA ALA A 51 -10.42 4.76 9.97
C ALA A 51 -11.38 3.66 10.45
N LEU A 52 -11.73 2.70 9.58
CA LEU A 52 -12.58 1.57 9.93
C LEU A 52 -11.92 0.66 10.97
N SER A 53 -10.63 0.35 10.80
CA SER A 53 -9.89 -0.46 11.77
C SER A 53 -9.80 0.23 13.13
N ALA A 54 -9.54 1.53 13.15
CA ALA A 54 -9.51 2.33 14.37
C ALA A 54 -10.87 2.38 15.06
N GLY A 55 -11.94 2.63 14.30
CA GLY A 55 -13.31 2.70 14.81
C GLY A 55 -13.76 1.37 15.40
N VAL A 56 -13.55 0.26 14.70
CA VAL A 56 -13.90 -1.09 15.20
C VAL A 56 -13.10 -1.43 16.44
N TYR A 57 -11.79 -1.19 16.44
CA TYR A 57 -10.97 -1.48 17.60
C TYR A 57 -11.37 -0.64 18.82
N ALA A 58 -11.56 0.67 18.64
CA ALA A 58 -12.02 1.57 19.71
C ALA A 58 -13.41 1.20 20.23
N ALA A 59 -14.36 0.87 19.34
CA ALA A 59 -15.74 0.53 19.72
C ALA A 59 -15.82 -0.71 20.61
N VAL A 60 -14.94 -1.70 20.41
CA VAL A 60 -14.86 -2.88 21.27
C VAL A 60 -13.96 -2.61 22.50
N LEU A 61 -13.01 -1.70 22.41
CA LEU A 61 -12.11 -1.38 23.52
C LEU A 61 -12.79 -0.56 24.62
N ILE A 62 -13.56 0.47 24.25
CA ILE A 62 -14.15 1.45 25.18
C ILE A 62 -15.08 0.80 26.23
N PRO A 63 -16.04 -0.07 25.86
CA PRO A 63 -16.98 -0.64 26.84
C PRO A 63 -16.32 -1.52 27.90
N PHE A 64 -15.16 -2.11 27.57
CA PHE A 64 -14.45 -3.05 28.43
C PHE A 64 -13.29 -2.39 29.20
N LYS A 65 -13.12 -1.07 29.08
CA LYS A 65 -12.10 -0.29 29.78
C LYS A 65 -12.45 0.02 31.26
N ALA A 66 -13.58 -0.50 31.74
CA ALA A 66 -14.12 -0.22 33.07
C ALA A 66 -14.44 -1.48 33.89
N ILE A 67 -14.08 -2.68 33.42
CA ILE A 67 -14.37 -3.96 34.11
C ILE A 67 -13.07 -4.57 34.64
N PRO A 68 -12.59 -4.16 35.84
CA PRO A 68 -11.47 -4.81 36.48
C PRO A 68 -11.88 -6.20 36.96
N LEU A 69 -11.20 -7.25 36.48
CA LEU A 69 -11.32 -8.59 37.07
C LEU A 69 -10.60 -8.67 38.42
N ILE A 70 -9.54 -7.86 38.58
CA ILE A 70 -8.74 -7.70 39.79
C ILE A 70 -8.43 -6.20 39.95
N PRO A 71 -8.74 -5.56 41.09
CA PRO A 71 -8.40 -4.16 41.34
C PRO A 71 -6.91 -3.91 41.11
N GLY A 72 -6.59 -3.01 40.18
CA GLY A 72 -5.22 -2.56 39.89
C GLY A 72 -4.36 -3.46 39.00
N ILE A 73 -4.83 -4.60 38.49
CA ILE A 73 -3.95 -5.55 37.79
C ILE A 73 -4.39 -5.94 36.37
N THR A 74 -5.63 -6.29 36.02
CA THR A 74 -5.99 -6.47 34.58
C THR A 74 -7.47 -6.53 34.30
N GLU A 75 -7.91 -5.80 33.27
CA GLU A 75 -9.21 -5.95 32.64
C GLU A 75 -9.07 -6.97 31.49
N ILE A 76 -9.99 -7.93 31.38
CA ILE A 76 -10.09 -8.76 30.17
C ILE A 76 -10.53 -7.84 29.03
N ARG A 77 -9.72 -7.77 27.97
CA ARG A 77 -9.97 -6.88 26.82
C ARG A 77 -10.20 -7.71 25.55
N PRO A 78 -11.46 -8.11 25.26
CA PRO A 78 -11.80 -8.85 24.04
C PRO A 78 -11.35 -8.13 22.77
N ALA A 79 -11.27 -6.79 22.81
CA ALA A 79 -10.76 -5.96 21.73
C ALA A 79 -9.38 -6.40 21.23
N ASN A 80 -8.52 -6.98 22.07
CA ASN A 80 -7.17 -7.41 21.69
C ASN A 80 -7.15 -8.59 20.72
N ALA A 81 -8.30 -9.24 20.46
CA ALA A 81 -8.44 -10.19 19.36
C ALA A 81 -8.49 -9.52 17.97
N ILE A 82 -8.86 -8.24 17.90
CA ILE A 82 -9.07 -7.51 16.65
C ILE A 82 -7.75 -7.23 15.91
N PRO A 83 -6.67 -6.72 16.55
CA PRO A 83 -5.44 -6.40 15.86
C PRO A 83 -4.83 -7.53 15.02
N PRO A 84 -4.61 -8.77 15.52
CA PRO A 84 -4.03 -9.83 14.69
C PRO A 84 -4.92 -10.24 13.52
N VAL A 85 -6.24 -10.16 13.68
CA VAL A 85 -7.21 -10.47 12.61
C VAL A 85 -7.19 -9.40 11.53
N LEU A 86 -7.33 -8.12 11.91
CA LEU A 86 -7.29 -7.01 10.95
C LEU A 86 -5.92 -6.89 10.30
N SER A 87 -4.84 -7.20 11.02
CA SER A 87 -3.48 -7.27 10.49
C SER A 87 -3.42 -8.19 9.27
N LEU A 88 -3.89 -9.44 9.41
CA LEU A 88 -3.86 -10.40 8.31
C LEU A 88 -4.82 -10.04 7.16
N LEU A 89 -5.94 -9.37 7.45
CA LEU A 89 -6.89 -8.95 6.42
C LEU A 89 -6.43 -7.72 5.65
N PHE A 90 -5.98 -6.67 6.34
CA PHE A 90 -5.78 -5.35 5.75
C PHE A 90 -4.32 -4.92 5.68
N GLY A 91 -3.41 -5.53 6.45
CA GLY A 91 -1.99 -5.23 6.43
C GLY A 91 -1.65 -3.89 7.12
N PRO A 92 -0.80 -3.02 6.52
CA PRO A 92 -0.37 -1.76 7.14
C PRO A 92 -1.48 -0.80 7.58
N PRO A 93 -2.63 -0.67 6.89
CA PRO A 93 -3.76 0.11 7.39
C PRO A 93 -4.29 -0.37 8.75
N ALA A 94 -4.32 -1.68 9.00
CA ALA A 94 -4.75 -2.20 10.29
C ALA A 94 -3.76 -1.82 11.40
N ALA A 95 -2.46 -1.77 11.13
CA ALA A 95 -1.46 -1.33 12.09
C ALA A 95 -1.71 0.11 12.57
N TRP A 96 -1.89 1.04 11.61
CA TRP A 96 -2.28 2.42 11.93
C TRP A 96 -3.62 2.48 12.64
N GLY A 97 -4.59 1.69 12.19
CA GLY A 97 -5.90 1.60 12.82
C GLY A 97 -5.83 1.15 14.28
N CYS A 98 -5.02 0.14 14.60
CA CYS A 98 -4.86 -0.34 15.97
C CYS A 98 -4.19 0.71 16.87
N ALA A 99 -3.17 1.40 16.36
CA ALA A 99 -2.49 2.47 17.08
C ALA A 99 -3.43 3.64 17.41
N ILE A 100 -4.17 4.11 16.39
CA ILE A 100 -5.14 5.20 16.53
C ILE A 100 -6.32 4.77 17.40
N GLY A 101 -6.86 3.56 17.20
CA GLY A 101 -7.96 3.02 17.99
C GLY A 101 -7.62 2.88 19.47
N ASN A 102 -6.40 2.45 19.81
CA ASN A 102 -5.93 2.47 21.20
C ASN A 102 -5.89 3.90 21.76
N LEU A 103 -5.34 4.85 20.99
CA LEU A 103 -5.26 6.25 21.41
C LEU A 103 -6.64 6.87 21.64
N ILE A 104 -7.62 6.57 20.78
CA ILE A 104 -9.03 6.95 20.98
C ILE A 104 -9.53 6.36 22.30
N GLY A 105 -9.28 5.08 22.56
CA GLY A 105 -9.61 4.46 23.84
C GLY A 105 -8.95 5.17 25.03
N ASP A 106 -7.70 5.64 24.88
CA ASP A 106 -6.97 6.41 25.90
C ASP A 106 -7.58 7.77 26.18
N PHE A 107 -8.14 8.46 25.18
CA PHE A 107 -8.92 9.68 25.40
C PHE A 107 -10.15 9.47 26.29
N PHE A 108 -10.81 8.32 26.20
CA PHE A 108 -11.97 7.97 27.05
C PHE A 108 -11.58 7.34 28.39
N GLY A 109 -10.28 7.23 28.70
CA GLY A 109 -9.79 6.72 29.98
C GLY A 109 -8.84 7.70 30.65
N SER A 110 -7.53 7.49 30.50
CA SER A 110 -6.50 8.38 31.05
C SER A 110 -5.39 8.53 30.02
N ILE A 111 -5.32 9.71 29.40
CA ILE A 111 -4.23 10.06 28.49
C ILE A 111 -3.00 10.45 29.32
N GLY A 112 -1.83 9.94 28.96
CA GLY A 112 -0.60 10.25 29.69
C GLY A 112 0.66 9.91 28.89
N PRO A 113 1.85 10.12 29.46
CA PRO A 113 3.12 9.80 28.80
C PRO A 113 3.21 8.34 28.32
N GLY A 114 2.55 7.40 29.02
CA GLY A 114 2.43 6.00 28.62
C GLY A 114 1.64 5.77 27.32
N SER A 115 0.72 6.66 26.95
CA SER A 115 -0.09 6.54 25.73
C SER A 115 0.76 6.60 24.45
N ALA A 116 1.92 7.26 24.48
CA ALA A 116 2.85 7.26 23.36
C ALA A 116 3.45 5.85 23.11
N PHE A 117 3.84 5.16 24.18
CA PHE A 117 4.30 3.77 24.09
C PHE A 117 3.16 2.82 23.74
N GLY A 118 1.95 3.08 24.25
CA GLY A 118 0.72 2.38 23.88
C GLY A 118 0.42 2.49 22.37
N PHE A 119 0.60 3.68 21.79
CA PHE A 119 0.44 3.90 20.34
C PHE A 119 1.41 3.04 19.53
N VAL A 120 2.70 3.06 19.87
CA VAL A 120 3.73 2.27 19.17
C VAL A 120 3.53 0.76 19.39
N GLY A 121 3.22 0.35 20.62
CA GLY A 121 2.96 -1.06 20.94
C GLY A 121 1.77 -1.62 20.14
N ASN A 122 0.65 -0.88 20.10
CA ASN A 122 -0.52 -1.29 19.33
C ASN A 122 -0.33 -1.22 17.82
N PHE A 123 0.53 -0.30 17.34
CA PHE A 123 0.99 -0.34 15.95
C PHE A 123 1.67 -1.68 15.64
N LEU A 124 2.62 -2.11 16.47
CA LEU A 124 3.30 -3.40 16.29
C LEU A 124 2.36 -4.59 16.40
N LEU A 125 1.38 -4.52 17.31
CA LEU A 125 0.35 -5.54 17.49
C LEU A 125 -0.48 -5.74 16.20
N GLY A 126 -0.77 -4.67 15.47
CA GLY A 126 -1.47 -4.70 14.18
C GLY A 126 -0.55 -4.86 12.95
N TYR A 127 0.77 -4.73 13.09
CA TYR A 127 1.72 -4.78 11.97
C TYR A 127 2.46 -6.11 11.83
N LEU A 128 2.95 -6.65 12.95
CA LEU A 128 3.80 -7.84 12.96
C LEU A 128 3.10 -9.12 12.50
N PRO A 129 1.82 -9.40 12.84
CA PRO A 129 1.16 -10.61 12.39
C PRO A 129 1.19 -10.77 10.87
N TYR A 130 0.83 -9.71 10.14
CA TYR A 130 0.93 -9.63 8.68
C TYR A 130 2.35 -9.88 8.16
N ARG A 131 3.36 -9.17 8.69
CA ARG A 131 4.73 -9.27 8.17
C ARG A 131 5.36 -10.63 8.43
N LEU A 132 5.18 -11.18 9.63
CA LEU A 132 5.68 -12.50 9.99
C LEU A 132 4.96 -13.59 9.19
N TRP A 133 3.64 -13.48 9.04
CA TRP A 133 2.85 -14.39 8.21
C TRP A 133 3.39 -14.44 6.78
N LYS A 134 3.57 -13.27 6.16
CA LYS A 134 4.10 -13.19 4.80
C LYS A 134 5.53 -13.72 4.68
N ALA A 135 6.33 -13.59 5.74
CA ALA A 135 7.71 -14.08 5.75
C ALA A 135 7.77 -15.62 5.81
N TRP A 136 6.85 -16.27 6.50
CA TRP A 136 6.97 -17.69 6.82
C TRP A 136 5.90 -18.60 6.22
N ALA A 137 4.66 -18.14 6.01
CA ALA A 137 3.57 -18.99 5.50
C ALA A 137 3.94 -19.74 4.21
N PRO A 138 4.55 -19.10 3.18
CA PRO A 138 4.95 -19.81 1.96
C PRO A 138 6.06 -20.83 2.17
N ARG A 139 6.95 -20.60 3.14
CA ARG A 139 8.12 -21.46 3.42
C ARG A 139 7.76 -22.68 4.26
N LEU A 140 6.79 -22.50 5.15
CA LEU A 140 6.30 -23.56 6.03
C LEU A 140 5.21 -24.41 5.37
N GLY A 141 4.84 -24.13 4.11
CA GLY A 141 3.81 -24.87 3.39
C GLY A 141 2.43 -24.80 4.03
N ALA A 142 2.14 -23.75 4.80
CA ALA A 142 0.91 -23.61 5.59
C ALA A 142 -0.33 -23.54 4.67
N SER A 143 -0.99 -24.69 4.49
CA SER A 143 -2.10 -24.87 3.55
C SER A 143 -3.36 -25.33 4.27
N GLY A 144 -4.50 -24.77 3.90
CA GLY A 144 -5.79 -25.05 4.53
C GLY A 144 -5.95 -24.40 5.91
N ALA A 145 -7.19 -24.27 6.38
CA ALA A 145 -7.51 -23.53 7.61
C ALA A 145 -6.82 -24.13 8.86
N LEU A 146 -6.83 -25.46 9.02
CA LEU A 146 -6.21 -26.12 10.18
C LEU A 146 -4.67 -26.08 10.13
N GLY A 147 -4.07 -26.25 8.95
CA GLY A 147 -2.61 -26.19 8.78
C GLY A 147 -2.02 -24.79 9.00
N GLN A 148 -2.88 -23.76 8.94
CA GLN A 148 -2.53 -22.36 9.13
C GLN A 148 -2.63 -21.89 10.60
N LEU A 149 -3.33 -22.62 11.47
CA LEU A 149 -3.52 -22.27 12.88
C LEU A 149 -2.21 -22.16 13.69
N PRO A 150 -1.24 -23.09 13.58
CA PRO A 150 -0.01 -22.98 14.37
C PRO A 150 0.78 -21.71 14.05
N LEU A 151 0.85 -21.33 12.77
CA LEU A 151 1.49 -20.09 12.37
C LEU A 151 0.70 -18.87 12.85
N PHE A 152 -0.63 -18.93 12.81
CA PHE A 152 -1.49 -17.85 13.31
C PHE A 152 -1.24 -17.59 14.80
N TRP A 153 -1.20 -18.65 15.61
CA TRP A 153 -0.91 -18.54 17.05
C TRP A 153 0.49 -18.01 17.30
N LEU A 154 1.50 -18.52 16.57
CA LEU A 154 2.88 -18.05 16.69
C LEU A 154 2.99 -16.54 16.43
N VAL A 155 2.45 -16.05 15.30
CA VAL A 155 2.57 -14.63 14.96
C VAL A 155 1.75 -13.74 15.90
N THR A 156 0.62 -14.23 16.42
CA THR A 156 -0.22 -13.52 17.38
C THR A 156 0.47 -13.38 18.73
N VAL A 157 1.06 -14.45 19.25
CA VAL A 157 1.84 -14.43 20.50
C VAL A 157 3.08 -13.54 20.35
N ALA A 158 3.78 -13.64 19.23
CA ALA A 158 4.94 -12.81 18.94
C ALA A 158 4.59 -11.31 18.91
N ALA A 159 3.51 -10.95 18.23
CA ALA A 159 3.04 -9.56 18.16
C ALA A 159 2.56 -9.05 19.53
N SER A 160 1.93 -9.90 20.33
CA SER A 160 1.50 -9.59 21.70
C SER A 160 2.69 -9.28 22.61
N ALA A 161 3.73 -10.13 22.55
CA ALA A 161 4.97 -9.91 23.30
C ALA A 161 5.74 -8.68 22.80
N ALA A 162 5.77 -8.42 21.50
CA ALA A 162 6.40 -7.25 20.91
C ALA A 162 5.73 -5.94 21.35
N CYS A 163 4.39 -5.90 21.31
CA CYS A 163 3.58 -4.80 21.84
C CYS A 163 3.90 -4.56 23.31
N SER A 164 3.86 -5.62 24.12
CA SER A 164 4.15 -5.57 25.55
C SER A 164 5.57 -5.08 25.86
N LEU A 165 6.56 -5.52 25.09
CA LEU A 165 7.97 -5.16 25.28
C LEU A 165 8.17 -3.64 25.16
N VAL A 166 7.61 -3.02 24.13
CA VAL A 166 7.69 -1.56 23.92
C VAL A 166 6.98 -0.80 25.04
N ILE A 167 5.75 -1.20 25.39
CA ILE A 167 4.96 -0.53 26.42
C ILE A 167 5.65 -0.62 27.77
N SER A 168 6.02 -1.84 28.17
CA SER A 168 6.59 -2.11 29.49
C SER A 168 7.97 -1.47 29.65
N ALA A 169 8.81 -1.47 28.61
CA ALA A 169 10.12 -0.82 28.66
C ALA A 169 9.97 0.70 28.76
N GLY A 170 9.06 1.29 27.98
CA GLY A 170 8.82 2.74 28.00
C GLY A 170 8.24 3.24 29.33
N VAL A 171 7.22 2.54 29.84
CA VAL A 171 6.54 2.89 31.11
C VAL A 171 7.47 2.71 32.32
N ASP A 172 8.32 1.68 32.33
CA ASP A 172 9.35 1.51 33.36
C ASP A 172 10.43 2.61 33.28
N TRP A 173 10.81 3.03 32.07
CA TRP A 173 11.76 4.12 31.89
C TRP A 173 11.22 5.47 32.42
N LEU A 174 9.91 5.68 32.35
CA LEU A 174 9.22 6.81 32.99
C LEU A 174 9.08 6.67 34.51
N GLY A 175 9.50 5.54 35.10
CA GLY A 175 9.40 5.28 36.53
C GLY A 175 7.98 5.04 37.04
N GLN A 176 7.03 4.74 36.15
CA GLN A 176 5.61 4.59 36.52
C GLN A 176 5.33 3.19 37.07
N VAL A 177 5.60 2.14 36.28
CA VAL A 177 5.36 0.75 36.66
C VAL A 177 6.52 -0.12 36.18
N PRO A 178 7.05 -1.05 37.00
CA PRO A 178 8.20 -1.86 36.62
C PRO A 178 7.94 -2.80 35.43
N PHE A 179 8.97 -2.99 34.60
CA PHE A 179 8.91 -3.85 33.41
C PHE A 179 8.41 -5.26 33.71
N PHE A 180 8.91 -5.87 34.79
CA PHE A 180 8.62 -7.27 35.14
C PHE A 180 7.16 -7.51 35.54
N VAL A 181 6.43 -6.46 35.90
CA VAL A 181 4.98 -6.53 36.18
C VAL A 181 4.20 -6.42 34.88
N LEU A 182 4.45 -5.36 34.11
CA LEU A 182 3.67 -5.06 32.90
C LEU A 182 3.91 -6.05 31.77
N PHE A 183 5.15 -6.50 31.59
CA PHE A 183 5.52 -7.31 30.44
C PHE A 183 4.74 -8.64 30.34
N PRO A 184 4.72 -9.52 31.36
CA PRO A 184 3.96 -10.76 31.28
C PRO A 184 2.45 -10.49 31.21
N LEU A 185 1.98 -9.49 31.94
CA LEU A 185 0.57 -9.14 32.06
C LEU A 185 -0.04 -8.69 30.74
N ILE A 186 0.57 -7.72 30.06
CA ILE A 186 0.12 -7.22 28.76
C ILE A 186 0.27 -8.32 27.70
N THR A 187 1.36 -9.09 27.74
CA THR A 187 1.59 -10.18 26.77
C THR A 187 0.48 -11.22 26.86
N LEU A 188 0.16 -11.71 28.07
CA LEU A 188 -0.86 -12.73 28.27
C LEU A 188 -2.26 -12.23 27.91
N ASN A 189 -2.61 -11.00 28.30
CA ASN A 189 -3.92 -10.43 27.99
C ASN A 189 -4.13 -10.27 26.47
N ASN A 190 -3.11 -9.78 25.75
CA ASN A 190 -3.18 -9.63 24.30
C ASN A 190 -3.20 -11.00 23.60
N ALA A 191 -2.32 -11.92 24.01
CA ALA A 191 -2.18 -13.22 23.38
C ALA A 191 -3.41 -14.10 23.59
N LEU A 192 -3.95 -14.16 24.81
CA LEU A 192 -5.10 -15.01 25.13
C LEU A 192 -6.30 -14.68 24.24
N MET A 193 -6.66 -13.40 24.13
CA MET A 193 -7.79 -12.96 23.33
C MET A 193 -7.57 -13.23 21.84
N GLY A 194 -6.37 -12.92 21.33
CA GLY A 194 -6.01 -13.18 19.93
C GLY A 194 -5.99 -14.66 19.57
N VAL A 195 -5.45 -15.53 20.43
CA VAL A 195 -5.35 -16.97 20.19
C VAL A 195 -6.72 -17.65 20.22
N VAL A 196 -7.59 -17.27 21.16
CA VAL A 196 -8.90 -17.89 21.35
C VAL A 196 -9.93 -17.36 20.36
N LEU A 197 -10.08 -16.04 20.24
CA LEU A 197 -11.13 -15.43 19.40
C LEU A 197 -10.68 -15.18 17.96
N GLY A 198 -9.37 -15.03 17.73
CA GLY A 198 -8.82 -14.68 16.42
C GLY A 198 -9.20 -15.63 15.29
N PRO A 199 -9.10 -16.97 15.44
CA PRO A 199 -9.49 -17.90 14.38
C PRO A 199 -10.98 -17.81 14.02
N VAL A 200 -11.84 -17.63 15.02
CA VAL A 200 -13.30 -17.48 14.84
C VAL A 200 -13.61 -16.19 14.09
N LEU A 201 -13.00 -15.08 14.53
CA LEU A 201 -13.16 -13.77 13.89
C LEU A 201 -12.62 -13.78 12.45
N LEU A 202 -11.47 -14.40 12.20
CA LEU A 202 -10.90 -14.50 10.86
C LEU A 202 -11.80 -15.31 9.93
N ALA A 203 -12.34 -16.45 10.39
CA ALA A 203 -13.29 -17.27 9.63
C ALA A 203 -14.57 -16.50 9.28
N LEU A 204 -15.04 -15.63 10.19
CA LEU A 204 -16.21 -14.78 9.95
C LEU A 204 -15.90 -13.62 8.98
N MET A 205 -14.79 -12.93 9.18
CA MET A 205 -14.49 -11.67 8.48
C MET A 205 -13.88 -11.88 7.11
N HIS A 206 -13.02 -12.90 6.93
CA HIS A 206 -12.29 -13.13 5.69
C HIS A 206 -13.21 -13.26 4.46
N PRO A 207 -14.30 -14.08 4.46
CA PRO A 207 -15.18 -14.20 3.29
C PRO A 207 -15.92 -12.90 2.94
N ARG A 208 -16.12 -11.99 3.90
CA ARG A 208 -16.76 -10.68 3.68
C ARG A 208 -15.75 -9.69 3.10
N ALA A 209 -14.57 -9.60 3.70
CA ALA A 209 -13.48 -8.76 3.22
C ALA A 209 -13.06 -9.14 1.78
N ALA A 210 -12.97 -10.45 1.48
CA ALA A 210 -12.65 -10.94 0.15
C ALA A 210 -13.73 -10.59 -0.89
N ARG A 211 -15.02 -10.71 -0.54
CA ARG A 211 -16.13 -10.36 -1.45
C ARG A 211 -16.17 -8.88 -1.79
N TRP A 212 -15.74 -8.01 -0.87
CA TRP A 212 -15.69 -6.57 -1.08
C TRP A 212 -14.35 -6.06 -1.65
N GLY A 213 -13.40 -6.96 -1.92
CA GLY A 213 -12.08 -6.58 -2.44
C GLY A 213 -11.30 -5.68 -1.46
N LEU A 214 -11.43 -5.95 -0.16
CA LEU A 214 -10.80 -5.16 0.91
C LEU A 214 -9.54 -5.82 1.47
N LEU A 215 -9.11 -6.97 0.94
CA LEU A 215 -7.90 -7.62 1.42
C LEU A 215 -6.67 -6.76 1.12
N ALA A 216 -5.62 -6.88 1.93
CA ALA A 216 -4.40 -6.12 1.79
C ALA A 216 -3.86 -6.16 0.34
N GLU A 217 -3.98 -7.32 -0.30
CA GLU A 217 -3.55 -7.65 -1.67
C GLU A 217 -4.46 -7.10 -2.79
N ASP A 218 -5.65 -6.62 -2.44
CA ASP A 218 -6.58 -5.93 -3.34
C ASP A 218 -6.42 -4.41 -3.26
N VAL A 219 -5.88 -3.91 -2.14
CA VAL A 219 -5.80 -2.47 -1.83
C VAL A 219 -4.40 -1.88 -2.09
N HIS A 220 -3.33 -2.64 -1.89
CA HIS A 220 -1.97 -2.15 -2.09
C HIS A 220 -1.29 -2.79 -3.30
N ASP A 221 -0.37 -2.03 -3.89
CA ASP A 221 0.47 -2.50 -4.96
C ASP A 221 1.31 -3.70 -4.50
N ARG A 222 1.41 -4.71 -5.38
CA ARG A 222 2.15 -5.95 -5.08
C ARG A 222 3.61 -5.70 -4.72
N GLU A 223 4.20 -4.63 -5.25
CA GLU A 223 5.57 -4.22 -4.97
C GLU A 223 5.74 -3.72 -3.53
N ASP A 224 4.81 -2.91 -3.04
CA ASP A 224 4.86 -2.34 -1.68
C ASP A 224 4.71 -3.43 -0.61
N LEU A 225 3.94 -4.47 -0.93
CA LEU A 225 3.72 -5.58 -0.01
C LEU A 225 4.87 -6.60 -0.04
N ARG A 226 5.75 -6.63 -1.05
CA ARG A 226 6.78 -7.68 -1.16
C ARG A 226 7.76 -7.66 0.02
N ASN A 227 8.11 -8.86 0.50
CA ASN A 227 9.12 -9.00 1.53
C ASN A 227 10.52 -8.89 0.92
N GLY A 228 11.43 -8.21 1.61
CA GLY A 228 12.86 -8.24 1.32
C GLY A 228 13.48 -9.62 1.57
N LEU A 229 14.66 -9.85 1.00
CA LEU A 229 15.41 -11.11 1.15
C LEU A 229 15.69 -11.48 2.62
N LEU A 230 15.90 -10.48 3.47
CA LEU A 230 16.20 -10.66 4.89
C LEU A 230 14.96 -10.86 5.77
N ALA A 231 13.74 -10.80 5.23
CA ALA A 231 12.52 -10.83 6.03
C ALA A 231 12.39 -12.07 6.93
N PRO A 232 12.70 -13.31 6.50
CA PRO A 232 12.61 -14.47 7.38
C PRO A 232 13.57 -14.40 8.56
N VAL A 233 14.79 -13.91 8.34
CA VAL A 233 15.82 -13.75 9.37
C VAL A 233 15.42 -12.64 10.34
N ALA A 234 14.94 -11.50 9.82
CA ALA A 234 14.42 -10.42 10.64
C ALA A 234 13.26 -10.88 11.54
N GLY A 235 12.38 -11.75 11.03
CA GLY A 235 11.33 -12.37 11.84
C GLY A 235 11.87 -13.21 13.00
N ILE A 236 12.98 -13.93 12.82
CA ILE A 236 13.63 -14.70 13.89
C ILE A 236 14.19 -13.74 14.95
N VAL A 237 14.78 -12.61 14.54
CA VAL A 237 15.26 -11.59 15.48
C VAL A 237 14.11 -10.98 16.28
N VAL A 238 12.94 -10.77 15.68
CA VAL A 238 11.72 -10.36 16.40
C VAL A 238 11.37 -11.38 17.49
N LEU A 239 11.33 -12.67 17.17
CA LEU A 239 11.06 -13.71 18.17
C LEU A 239 12.10 -13.76 19.28
N ALA A 240 13.39 -13.63 18.92
CA ALA A 240 14.49 -13.62 19.88
C ALA A 240 14.41 -12.41 20.83
N ALA A 241 14.05 -11.23 20.33
CA ALA A 241 13.83 -10.04 21.14
C ALA A 241 12.67 -10.22 22.13
N CYS A 242 11.54 -10.79 21.66
CA CYS A 242 10.39 -11.11 22.51
C CYS A 242 10.75 -12.15 23.58
N ALA A 243 11.48 -13.21 23.22
CA ALA A 243 11.97 -14.22 24.16
C ALA A 243 12.95 -13.64 25.18
N GLY A 244 13.83 -12.71 24.75
CA GLY A 244 14.71 -11.96 25.64
C GLY A 244 13.95 -11.23 26.74
N GLY A 245 12.82 -10.61 26.43
CA GLY A 245 11.91 -10.01 27.42
C GLY A 245 11.47 -10.97 28.52
N TRP A 246 11.17 -12.23 28.17
CA TRP A 246 10.82 -13.28 29.13
C TRP A 246 12.02 -13.77 29.94
N VAL A 247 13.20 -13.87 29.33
CA VAL A 247 14.44 -14.25 30.02
C VAL A 247 14.80 -13.22 31.09
N LEU A 248 14.58 -11.92 30.81
CA LEU A 248 14.82 -10.84 31.77
C LEU A 248 13.99 -10.98 33.06
N LEU A 249 12.81 -11.62 33.01
CA LEU A 249 12.02 -11.90 34.21
C LEU A 249 12.72 -12.85 35.19
N LYS A 250 13.67 -13.67 34.70
CA LYS A 250 14.45 -14.62 35.50
C LYS A 250 15.74 -14.02 36.07
N HIS A 251 15.94 -12.70 35.97
CA HIS A 251 17.17 -12.06 36.41
C HIS A 251 17.37 -12.20 37.94
N PRO A 252 18.59 -12.50 38.44
CA PRO A 252 18.88 -12.76 39.85
C PRO A 252 18.41 -11.67 40.82
N THR A 253 18.40 -10.40 40.41
CA THR A 253 17.90 -9.28 41.22
C THR A 253 16.40 -9.32 41.47
N LEU A 254 15.61 -9.92 40.56
CA LEU A 254 14.18 -10.18 40.76
C LEU A 254 13.96 -11.41 41.63
N LEU A 255 14.80 -12.44 41.46
CA LEU A 255 14.78 -13.64 42.30
C LEU A 255 15.18 -13.34 43.75
N SER A 256 16.16 -12.45 43.98
CA SER A 256 16.58 -12.04 45.33
C SER A 256 15.56 -11.14 46.03
N ALA A 257 14.75 -10.39 45.29
CA ALA A 257 13.61 -9.63 45.84
C ALA A 257 12.46 -10.55 46.31
N TRP A 258 12.46 -11.82 45.90
CA TRP A 258 11.47 -12.84 46.24
C TRP A 258 12.06 -14.04 47.00
N ALA A 259 13.36 -14.00 47.31
CA ALA A 259 14.02 -15.03 48.10
C ALA A 259 13.73 -14.79 49.60
N PRO A 260 13.22 -15.80 50.34
CA PRO A 260 13.02 -15.65 51.78
C PRO A 260 14.37 -15.42 52.47
N GLY A 261 14.60 -14.20 52.98
CA GLY A 261 15.80 -13.85 53.75
C GLY A 261 16.52 -12.56 53.35
N VAL A 262 16.14 -11.88 52.26
CA VAL A 262 16.61 -10.52 51.99
C VAL A 262 15.64 -9.54 52.66
N PRO A 263 16.08 -8.64 53.55
CA PRO A 263 15.18 -7.69 54.20
C PRO A 263 14.74 -6.64 53.17
N VAL A 264 13.68 -6.93 52.44
CA VAL A 264 12.86 -5.90 51.81
C VAL A 264 11.90 -5.46 52.89
N ALA A 265 12.10 -4.27 53.45
CA ALA A 265 11.13 -3.68 54.37
C ALA A 265 9.75 -3.72 53.70
N GLU A 266 8.75 -4.29 54.38
CA GLU A 266 7.38 -4.39 53.87
C GLU A 266 6.93 -3.03 53.30
N GLY A 267 6.67 -2.99 51.99
CA GLY A 267 6.17 -1.79 51.30
C GLY A 267 7.20 -0.91 50.59
N GLN A 268 8.51 -1.23 50.59
CA GLN A 268 9.50 -0.46 49.82
C GLN A 268 9.87 -1.14 48.48
N MET A 269 9.53 -0.47 47.36
CA MET A 269 10.07 -0.81 46.03
C MET A 269 11.61 -0.79 46.07
N PRO A 270 12.31 -1.70 45.35
CA PRO A 270 13.75 -1.63 45.23
C PRO A 270 14.17 -0.26 44.67
N PRO A 271 15.26 0.33 45.18
CA PRO A 271 15.68 1.67 44.76
C PRO A 271 15.91 1.70 43.24
N PRO A 272 15.59 2.81 42.54
CA PRO A 272 15.58 2.88 41.08
C PRO A 272 16.92 2.50 40.41
N PHE A 273 18.02 2.55 41.16
CA PHE A 273 19.36 2.13 40.71
C PHE A 273 19.55 0.60 40.64
N ALA A 274 18.82 -0.21 41.44
CA ALA A 274 18.92 -1.68 41.43
C ALA A 274 18.28 -2.34 40.19
N LEU A 275 17.48 -1.59 39.44
CA LEU A 275 16.80 -2.03 38.21
C LEU A 275 17.52 -1.61 36.92
N THR A 276 18.66 -0.93 37.03
CA THR A 276 19.46 -0.46 35.88
C THR A 276 19.83 -1.56 34.86
N PRO A 277 20.27 -2.78 35.23
CA PRO A 277 20.56 -3.83 34.25
C PRO A 277 19.28 -4.39 33.59
N LEU A 278 18.16 -4.46 34.33
CA LEU A 278 16.88 -4.92 33.78
C LEU A 278 16.35 -3.93 32.75
N ARG A 279 16.40 -2.63 33.05
CA ARG A 279 16.02 -1.54 32.14
C ARG A 279 16.91 -1.51 30.90
N ALA A 280 18.22 -1.68 31.07
CA ALA A 280 19.16 -1.76 29.94
C ALA A 280 18.85 -2.97 29.04
N GLY A 281 18.60 -4.15 29.65
CA GLY A 281 18.20 -5.34 28.91
C GLY A 281 16.89 -5.16 28.15
N ALA A 282 15.85 -4.62 28.80
CA ALA A 282 14.57 -4.35 28.17
C ALA A 282 14.67 -3.32 27.03
N GLY A 283 15.53 -2.30 27.20
CA GLY A 283 15.87 -1.33 26.16
C GLY A 283 16.55 -1.97 24.95
N LEU A 284 17.53 -2.86 25.17
CA LEU A 284 18.21 -3.60 24.10
C LEU A 284 17.26 -4.52 23.33
N CYS A 285 16.41 -5.27 24.03
CA CYS A 285 15.40 -6.10 23.39
C CYS A 285 14.42 -5.25 22.57
N THR A 286 13.96 -4.12 23.10
CA THR A 286 13.09 -3.18 22.38
C THR A 286 13.78 -2.62 21.13
N ALA A 287 15.05 -2.20 21.23
CA ALA A 287 15.81 -1.69 20.10
C ALA A 287 15.98 -2.76 19.00
N ALA A 288 16.35 -3.99 19.39
CA ALA A 288 16.47 -5.12 18.47
C ALA A 288 15.15 -5.42 17.76
N LEU A 289 14.03 -5.40 18.50
CA LEU A 289 12.69 -5.57 17.95
C LEU A 289 12.35 -4.49 16.90
N LEU A 290 12.59 -3.21 17.20
CA LEU A 290 12.28 -2.11 16.29
C LEU A 290 13.14 -2.15 15.02
N VAL A 291 14.45 -2.44 15.17
CA VAL A 291 15.35 -2.61 14.02
C VAL A 291 14.92 -3.79 13.16
N ALA A 292 14.61 -4.94 13.76
CA ALA A 292 14.13 -6.12 13.03
C ALA A 292 12.80 -5.84 12.32
N THR A 293 11.89 -5.10 12.96
CA THR A 293 10.62 -4.67 12.35
C THR A 293 10.85 -3.74 11.15
N ALA A 294 11.79 -2.81 11.25
CA ALA A 294 12.18 -1.94 10.14
C ALA A 294 12.79 -2.75 8.98
N LEU A 295 13.56 -3.80 9.27
CA LEU A 295 14.09 -4.71 8.26
C LEU A 295 12.99 -5.56 7.60
N LEU A 296 11.98 -6.00 8.36
CA LEU A 296 10.77 -6.63 7.80
C LEU A 296 10.01 -5.69 6.85
N ALA A 297 10.04 -4.38 7.13
CA ALA A 297 9.39 -3.35 6.33
C ALA A 297 10.15 -3.00 5.03
N ARG A 298 11.38 -3.51 4.82
CA ARG A 298 12.14 -3.26 3.59
C ARG A 298 11.60 -4.10 2.44
N GLY A 299 10.93 -3.45 1.49
CA GLY A 299 10.60 -4.03 0.19
C GLY A 299 11.85 -4.18 -0.70
N PRO A 300 11.80 -5.04 -1.75
CA PRO A 300 12.86 -5.10 -2.74
C PRO A 300 13.07 -3.73 -3.40
N LEU A 301 14.33 -3.38 -3.71
CA LEU A 301 14.65 -2.16 -4.45
C LEU A 301 13.84 -2.14 -5.75
N ARG A 302 13.07 -1.07 -5.95
CA ARG A 302 12.30 -0.88 -7.17
C ARG A 302 13.30 -0.84 -8.32
N ARG A 303 13.24 -1.81 -9.24
CA ARG A 303 13.87 -1.62 -10.54
C ARG A 303 13.10 -0.46 -11.16
N SER A 304 13.76 0.67 -11.36
CA SER A 304 13.23 1.70 -12.24
C SER A 304 13.00 1.03 -13.59
N HIS A 305 11.74 0.72 -13.91
CA HIS A 305 11.40 0.38 -15.28
C HIS A 305 11.83 1.59 -16.10
N PRO A 306 12.75 1.43 -17.05
CA PRO A 306 13.12 2.54 -17.91
C PRO A 306 11.82 3.08 -18.50
N VAL A 307 11.62 4.41 -18.40
CA VAL A 307 10.65 5.07 -19.25
C VAL A 307 11.13 4.72 -20.65
N VAL A 308 10.41 3.82 -21.34
CA VAL A 308 10.74 3.48 -22.72
C VAL A 308 10.61 4.81 -23.45
N PRO A 309 11.72 5.39 -23.94
CA PRO A 309 11.62 6.58 -24.76
C PRO A 309 10.72 6.21 -25.93
N LEU A 310 9.73 7.04 -26.24
CA LEU A 310 8.94 6.84 -27.44
C LEU A 310 9.93 6.63 -28.59
N PRO A 311 9.90 5.48 -29.30
CA PRO A 311 10.90 5.19 -30.34
C PRO A 311 10.89 6.33 -31.37
N SER A 312 12.06 6.74 -31.85
CA SER A 312 12.19 7.79 -32.88
C SER A 312 11.33 7.46 -34.11
N GLU A 313 10.85 8.50 -34.80
CA GLU A 313 10.00 8.40 -36.00
C GLU A 313 10.54 7.41 -37.04
N GLU A 314 11.86 7.27 -37.14
CA GLU A 314 12.57 6.45 -38.13
C GLU A 314 12.49 4.93 -37.88
N GLY A 315 12.13 4.48 -36.67
CA GLY A 315 11.95 3.05 -36.37
C GLY A 315 10.53 2.53 -36.64
N ARG A 316 9.60 3.38 -37.13
CA ARG A 316 8.14 3.17 -37.06
C ARG A 316 7.47 2.70 -38.36
N ALA A 317 8.22 2.32 -39.38
CA ALA A 317 7.65 1.84 -40.64
C ALA A 317 7.61 0.30 -40.67
N GLY A 318 6.41 -0.29 -40.52
CA GLY A 318 6.12 -1.65 -41.01
C GLY A 318 5.38 -2.65 -40.11
N GLY A 319 4.97 -2.30 -38.89
CA GLY A 319 4.30 -3.24 -37.96
C GLY A 319 2.78 -3.03 -37.79
N PRO A 320 2.04 -4.03 -37.29
CA PRO A 320 0.62 -3.88 -36.96
C PRO A 320 0.39 -2.79 -35.90
N ALA A 321 -0.76 -2.12 -35.97
CA ALA A 321 -1.18 -1.15 -34.97
C ALA A 321 -1.44 -1.81 -33.61
N LEU A 322 -2.00 -3.02 -33.63
CA LEU A 322 -2.20 -3.85 -32.44
C LEU A 322 -1.94 -5.31 -32.82
N GLU A 323 -1.11 -5.98 -32.03
CA GLU A 323 -0.84 -7.40 -32.15
C GLU A 323 -1.10 -8.08 -30.81
N VAL A 324 -1.90 -9.13 -30.84
CA VAL A 324 -2.32 -9.92 -29.70
C VAL A 324 -1.95 -11.35 -30.01
N GLU A 325 -1.16 -11.98 -29.15
CA GLU A 325 -0.63 -13.32 -29.35
C GLU A 325 -1.04 -14.23 -28.18
N GLY A 326 -1.97 -15.15 -28.45
CA GLY A 326 -2.39 -16.19 -27.50
C GLY A 326 -2.89 -15.65 -26.17
N VAL A 327 -3.54 -14.49 -26.16
CA VAL A 327 -3.91 -13.80 -24.91
C VAL A 327 -5.06 -14.52 -24.21
N ALA A 328 -4.78 -14.99 -23.00
CA ALA A 328 -5.76 -15.52 -22.08
C ALA A 328 -5.78 -14.67 -20.81
N PHE A 329 -6.99 -14.37 -20.31
CA PHE A 329 -7.14 -13.58 -19.09
C PHE A 329 -8.34 -14.00 -18.27
N ARG A 330 -8.11 -14.25 -16.97
CA ARG A 330 -9.15 -14.47 -15.96
C ARG A 330 -9.03 -13.43 -14.85
N TYR A 331 -10.10 -12.65 -14.64
CA TYR A 331 -10.19 -11.73 -13.51
C TYR A 331 -10.14 -12.49 -12.18
N ARG A 332 -9.60 -11.88 -11.12
CA ARG A 332 -9.48 -12.48 -9.79
C ARG A 332 -10.81 -12.97 -9.20
N VAL A 333 -11.90 -12.23 -9.44
CA VAL A 333 -13.25 -12.51 -8.88
C VAL A 333 -14.13 -13.31 -9.85
N GLY A 334 -13.56 -13.89 -10.91
CA GLY A 334 -14.28 -14.68 -11.92
C GLY A 334 -13.84 -16.14 -11.95
N ARG A 335 -14.80 -17.06 -12.13
CA ARG A 335 -14.48 -18.47 -12.41
C ARG A 335 -14.07 -18.70 -13.86
N GLU A 336 -14.60 -17.89 -14.78
CA GLU A 336 -14.36 -18.05 -16.21
C GLU A 336 -13.31 -17.09 -16.76
N GLU A 337 -12.58 -17.57 -17.78
CA GLU A 337 -11.68 -16.74 -18.58
C GLU A 337 -12.47 -15.77 -19.46
N ALA A 338 -12.15 -14.49 -19.31
CA ALA A 338 -12.70 -13.40 -20.12
C ALA A 338 -12.09 -13.35 -21.52
N LEU A 339 -10.84 -13.81 -21.68
CA LEU A 339 -10.17 -14.04 -22.97
C LEU A 339 -9.54 -15.44 -22.93
N ARG A 340 -9.64 -16.20 -24.02
CA ARG A 340 -9.24 -17.62 -24.08
C ARG A 340 -8.28 -17.86 -25.26
N GLY A 341 -6.99 -17.53 -25.08
CA GLY A 341 -5.96 -17.74 -26.09
C GLY A 341 -6.16 -16.95 -27.39
N LEU A 342 -6.64 -15.71 -27.28
CA LEU A 342 -6.98 -14.86 -28.41
C LEU A 342 -5.72 -14.41 -29.17
N THR A 343 -5.72 -14.61 -30.49
CA THR A 343 -4.70 -14.06 -31.39
C THR A 343 -5.37 -13.18 -32.43
N LEU A 344 -4.90 -11.93 -32.58
CA LEU A 344 -5.39 -11.00 -33.59
C LEU A 344 -4.31 -9.99 -33.98
N SER A 345 -4.38 -9.47 -35.20
CA SER A 345 -3.49 -8.42 -35.70
C SER A 345 -4.33 -7.36 -36.42
N LEU A 346 -4.17 -6.10 -36.04
CA LEU A 346 -4.84 -4.95 -36.65
C LEU A 346 -3.82 -4.09 -37.38
N GLN A 347 -4.16 -3.68 -38.60
CA GLN A 347 -3.27 -2.86 -39.42
C GLN A 347 -3.41 -1.36 -39.07
N PRO A 348 -2.35 -0.56 -39.21
CA PRO A 348 -2.44 0.88 -39.08
C PRO A 348 -3.41 1.50 -40.09
N GLY A 349 -4.10 2.58 -39.68
CA GLY A 349 -4.98 3.35 -40.57
C GLY A 349 -6.33 2.68 -40.88
N THR A 350 -6.63 1.53 -40.29
CA THR A 350 -7.93 0.86 -40.46
C THR A 350 -8.91 1.26 -39.37
N PHE A 351 -10.18 1.41 -39.73
CA PHE A 351 -11.28 1.43 -38.76
C PHE A 351 -11.83 0.02 -38.60
N THR A 352 -11.62 -0.59 -37.42
CA THR A 352 -12.00 -1.97 -37.15
C THR A 352 -13.13 -2.05 -36.14
N ALA A 353 -14.23 -2.70 -36.50
CA ALA A 353 -15.35 -2.96 -35.60
C ALA A 353 -15.21 -4.32 -34.90
N LEU A 354 -15.14 -4.33 -33.57
CA LEU A 354 -15.16 -5.55 -32.76
C LEU A 354 -16.57 -5.84 -32.26
N MET A 355 -17.17 -6.92 -32.76
CA MET A 355 -18.54 -7.32 -32.42
C MET A 355 -18.57 -8.65 -31.67
N GLY A 356 -19.64 -8.86 -30.89
CA GLY A 356 -19.86 -10.10 -30.14
C GLY A 356 -20.83 -9.90 -28.97
N ALA A 357 -21.33 -10.99 -28.40
CA ALA A 357 -22.27 -10.95 -27.27
C ALA A 357 -21.71 -10.19 -26.05
N THR A 358 -22.60 -9.69 -25.19
CA THR A 358 -22.22 -9.17 -23.87
C THR A 358 -21.47 -10.25 -23.09
N GLY A 359 -20.35 -9.90 -22.47
CA GLY A 359 -19.50 -10.86 -21.77
C GLY A 359 -18.45 -11.57 -22.64
N ALA A 360 -18.45 -11.41 -23.97
CA ALA A 360 -17.47 -12.05 -24.87
C ALA A 360 -16.02 -11.52 -24.75
N GLY A 361 -15.71 -10.68 -23.75
CA GLY A 361 -14.35 -10.20 -23.51
C GLY A 361 -13.92 -8.92 -24.26
N LYS A 362 -14.81 -8.28 -25.04
CA LYS A 362 -14.49 -7.08 -25.84
C LYS A 362 -13.84 -5.95 -25.04
N SER A 363 -14.45 -5.55 -23.93
CA SER A 363 -13.90 -4.49 -23.06
C SER A 363 -12.59 -4.93 -22.39
N THR A 364 -12.42 -6.22 -22.13
CA THR A 364 -11.16 -6.78 -21.62
C THR A 364 -10.06 -6.66 -22.67
N LEU A 365 -10.35 -6.99 -23.94
CA LEU A 365 -9.39 -6.81 -25.04
C LEU A 365 -8.97 -5.34 -25.18
N CYS A 366 -9.91 -4.39 -25.12
CA CYS A 366 -9.58 -2.96 -25.17
C CYS A 366 -8.64 -2.54 -24.02
N ARG A 367 -8.86 -3.09 -22.81
CA ARG A 367 -7.97 -2.87 -21.66
C ARG A 367 -6.62 -3.56 -21.80
N CYS A 368 -6.54 -4.69 -22.51
CA CYS A 368 -5.25 -5.31 -22.85
C CYS A 368 -4.46 -4.41 -23.83
N ALA A 369 -5.15 -3.79 -24.79
CA ALA A 369 -4.52 -2.96 -25.82
C ALA A 369 -3.80 -1.72 -25.27
N ASN A 370 -4.27 -1.11 -24.18
CA ASN A 370 -3.59 0.01 -23.53
C ASN A 370 -2.76 -0.38 -22.28
N GLY A 371 -2.74 -1.68 -21.94
CA GLY A 371 -2.00 -2.23 -20.81
C GLY A 371 -2.72 -2.17 -19.46
N LEU A 372 -3.96 -1.64 -19.36
CA LEU A 372 -4.75 -1.70 -18.13
C LEU A 372 -4.95 -3.14 -17.64
N VAL A 373 -5.07 -4.10 -18.56
CA VAL A 373 -4.84 -5.51 -18.28
C VAL A 373 -3.47 -5.87 -18.85
N PRO A 374 -2.54 -6.45 -18.07
CA PRO A 374 -2.69 -6.92 -16.69
C PRO A 374 -2.26 -5.90 -15.61
N GLN A 375 -1.82 -4.70 -15.99
CA GLN A 375 -1.08 -3.82 -15.07
C GLN A 375 -1.95 -3.23 -13.95
N PHE A 376 -3.21 -2.88 -14.24
CA PHE A 376 -4.15 -2.31 -13.27
C PHE A 376 -5.18 -3.34 -12.81
N HIS A 377 -5.79 -4.06 -13.74
CA HIS A 377 -6.74 -5.12 -13.42
C HIS A 377 -6.02 -6.45 -13.21
N ALA A 378 -5.93 -6.87 -11.95
CA ALA A 378 -5.24 -8.10 -11.59
C ALA A 378 -6.03 -9.37 -11.98
N GLY A 379 -5.30 -10.38 -12.44
CA GLY A 379 -5.83 -11.69 -12.84
C GLY A 379 -4.74 -12.67 -13.24
N ASP A 380 -5.14 -13.84 -13.73
CA ASP A 380 -4.24 -14.78 -14.44
C ASP A 380 -4.16 -14.31 -15.90
N PHE A 381 -3.00 -13.78 -16.30
CA PHE A 381 -2.75 -13.25 -17.64
C PHE A 381 -1.66 -14.06 -18.34
N ARG A 382 -1.92 -14.45 -19.58
CA ARG A 382 -0.99 -15.17 -20.46
C ARG A 382 -1.04 -14.58 -21.86
N GLY A 383 0.02 -14.79 -22.63
CA GLY A 383 0.18 -14.24 -23.97
C GLY A 383 0.86 -12.87 -23.96
N ARG A 384 0.87 -12.19 -25.11
CA ARG A 384 1.52 -10.89 -25.29
C ARG A 384 0.62 -9.94 -26.08
N VAL A 385 0.68 -8.65 -25.72
CA VAL A 385 0.06 -7.58 -26.52
C VAL A 385 1.12 -6.56 -26.85
N SER A 386 1.21 -6.19 -28.13
CA SER A 386 2.05 -5.11 -28.62
C SER A 386 1.23 -4.12 -29.43
N ALA A 387 1.61 -2.84 -29.39
CA ALA A 387 1.04 -1.81 -30.25
C ALA A 387 2.19 -1.12 -30.99
N PHE A 388 2.13 -1.09 -32.32
CA PHE A 388 3.23 -0.57 -33.16
C PHE A 388 4.61 -1.14 -32.76
N GLY A 389 4.67 -2.43 -32.45
CA GLY A 389 5.88 -3.14 -32.01
C GLY A 389 6.30 -2.90 -30.56
N VAL A 390 5.59 -2.05 -29.80
CA VAL A 390 5.87 -1.79 -28.38
C VAL A 390 5.06 -2.76 -27.51
N PRO A 391 5.69 -3.57 -26.63
CA PRO A 391 4.99 -4.54 -25.79
C PRO A 391 4.20 -3.84 -24.65
N VAL A 392 2.97 -3.40 -24.95
CA VAL A 392 2.11 -2.65 -24.03
C VAL A 392 1.74 -3.41 -22.76
N SER A 393 1.68 -4.76 -22.82
CA SER A 393 1.40 -5.59 -21.65
C SER A 393 2.54 -5.65 -20.63
N GLU A 394 3.76 -5.26 -21.02
CA GLU A 394 4.97 -5.30 -20.19
C GLU A 394 5.41 -3.89 -19.73
N ALA A 395 4.84 -2.84 -20.31
CA ALA A 395 5.11 -1.44 -19.98
C ALA A 395 4.11 -0.89 -18.95
N PRO A 396 4.51 0.06 -18.09
CA PRO A 396 3.57 0.79 -17.25
C PRO A 396 2.52 1.51 -18.11
N VAL A 397 1.25 1.52 -17.67
CA VAL A 397 0.12 2.15 -18.42
C VAL A 397 0.43 3.58 -18.85
N ARG A 398 1.08 4.37 -18.00
CA ARG A 398 1.51 5.75 -18.32
C ARG A 398 2.43 5.84 -19.54
N GLY A 399 3.26 4.83 -19.78
CA GLY A 399 4.14 4.76 -20.94
C GLY A 399 3.40 4.49 -22.25
N ASN A 400 2.18 3.94 -22.16
CA ASN A 400 1.35 3.60 -23.31
C ASN A 400 0.38 4.74 -23.69
N ALA A 401 0.19 5.75 -22.84
CA ALA A 401 -0.85 6.77 -23.01
C ALA A 401 -0.71 7.61 -24.30
N GLY A 402 0.51 7.86 -24.76
CA GLY A 402 0.76 8.53 -26.05
C GLY A 402 0.64 7.60 -27.27
N LEU A 403 0.48 6.30 -27.05
CA LEU A 403 0.44 5.27 -28.10
C LEU A 403 -0.98 4.79 -28.35
N VAL A 404 -1.68 4.39 -27.28
CA VAL A 404 -3.04 3.84 -27.31
C VAL A 404 -3.95 4.63 -26.38
N GLY A 405 -4.88 5.38 -26.96
CA GLY A 405 -5.99 6.01 -26.26
C GLY A 405 -7.14 5.03 -26.11
N VAL A 406 -8.01 5.25 -25.11
CA VAL A 406 -9.25 4.49 -24.93
C VAL A 406 -10.32 5.43 -24.45
N VAL A 407 -11.50 5.39 -25.08
CA VAL A 407 -12.72 6.02 -24.58
C VAL A 407 -13.58 4.94 -23.93
N PHE A 408 -13.90 5.10 -22.65
CA PHE A 408 -14.66 4.09 -21.90
C PHE A 408 -16.15 4.11 -22.25
N GLN A 409 -16.79 2.96 -22.00
CA GLN A 409 -18.24 2.80 -22.17
C GLN A 409 -19.03 3.73 -21.24
N ASP A 410 -18.56 3.88 -19.99
CA ASP A 410 -19.06 4.88 -19.06
C ASP A 410 -18.19 6.12 -19.17
N PHE A 411 -18.60 7.04 -20.04
CA PHE A 411 -17.88 8.28 -20.27
C PHE A 411 -18.03 9.24 -19.10
N ASP A 412 -19.10 9.17 -18.31
CA ASP A 412 -19.31 10.09 -17.18
C ASP A 412 -18.28 9.78 -16.08
N ALA A 413 -18.05 8.49 -15.82
CA ALA A 413 -16.98 8.06 -14.91
C ALA A 413 -15.56 8.33 -15.41
N GLN A 414 -15.37 8.68 -16.70
CA GLN A 414 -14.07 9.06 -17.26
C GLN A 414 -13.74 10.54 -17.05
N LEU A 415 -14.76 11.41 -16.97
CA LEU A 415 -14.59 12.84 -16.79
C LEU A 415 -14.30 13.16 -15.32
N VAL A 416 -13.20 13.86 -15.04
CA VAL A 416 -12.69 14.05 -13.66
C VAL A 416 -12.41 15.49 -13.29
N SER A 417 -12.48 16.41 -14.25
CA SER A 417 -12.14 17.83 -14.06
C SER A 417 -13.39 18.68 -13.85
N SER A 418 -13.23 19.82 -13.18
CA SER A 418 -14.31 20.80 -12.97
C SER A 418 -14.50 21.76 -14.14
N ASP A 419 -13.75 21.58 -15.23
CA ASP A 419 -13.69 22.50 -16.35
C ASP A 419 -13.37 21.73 -17.64
N VAL A 420 -14.12 22.02 -18.71
CA VAL A 420 -13.98 21.37 -20.02
C VAL A 420 -12.56 21.51 -20.60
N SER A 421 -11.93 22.68 -20.47
CA SER A 421 -10.57 22.89 -20.98
C SER A 421 -9.53 22.12 -20.18
N LEU A 422 -9.70 22.04 -18.86
CA LEU A 422 -8.85 21.23 -17.98
C LEU A 422 -8.98 19.73 -18.29
N GLU A 423 -10.21 19.27 -18.56
CA GLU A 423 -10.46 17.88 -18.93
C GLU A 423 -9.72 17.49 -20.21
N VAL A 424 -9.73 18.37 -21.22
CA VAL A 424 -8.99 18.13 -22.48
C VAL A 424 -7.47 18.24 -22.28
N ALA A 425 -7.01 19.09 -21.36
CA ALA A 425 -5.59 19.26 -21.05
C ALA A 425 -5.01 18.11 -20.22
N PHE A 426 -5.83 17.43 -19.42
CA PHE A 426 -5.40 16.47 -18.39
C PHE A 426 -4.38 15.43 -18.88
N ALA A 427 -4.64 14.78 -20.01
CA ALA A 427 -3.72 13.78 -20.55
C ALA A 427 -2.37 14.40 -20.99
N MET A 428 -2.39 15.61 -21.54
CA MET A 428 -1.19 16.32 -21.99
C MET A 428 -0.34 16.82 -20.81
N GLU A 429 -0.98 17.26 -19.73
CA GLU A 429 -0.29 17.65 -18.49
C GLU A 429 0.46 16.46 -17.90
N ASN A 430 -0.18 15.29 -17.86
CA ASN A 430 0.44 14.04 -17.39
C ASN A 430 1.62 13.58 -18.27
N LEU A 431 1.63 13.94 -19.55
CA LEU A 431 2.73 13.70 -20.48
C LEU A 431 3.82 14.80 -20.42
N GLY A 432 3.59 15.88 -19.66
CA GLY A 432 4.54 16.97 -19.49
C GLY A 432 4.69 17.88 -20.72
N LEU A 433 3.64 18.05 -21.52
CA LEU A 433 3.68 18.94 -22.68
C LEU A 433 3.81 20.42 -22.26
N PRO A 434 4.48 21.28 -23.06
CA PRO A 434 4.53 22.71 -22.81
C PRO A 434 3.14 23.36 -22.79
N ARG A 435 2.94 24.31 -21.90
CA ARG A 435 1.64 25.00 -21.70
C ARG A 435 1.07 25.59 -22.98
N GLU A 436 1.90 26.27 -23.77
CA GLU A 436 1.46 26.92 -25.02
C GLU A 436 0.96 25.89 -26.05
N GLU A 437 1.65 24.74 -26.13
CA GLU A 437 1.23 23.63 -26.99
C GLU A 437 -0.09 23.01 -26.52
N MET A 438 -0.25 22.83 -25.21
CA MET A 438 -1.50 22.33 -24.64
C MET A 438 -2.66 23.27 -24.94
N GLN A 439 -2.50 24.57 -24.74
CA GLN A 439 -3.54 25.57 -25.02
C GLN A 439 -3.99 25.52 -26.48
N ALA A 440 -3.04 25.52 -27.42
CA ALA A 440 -3.35 25.41 -28.85
C ALA A 440 -4.09 24.11 -29.18
N ARG A 441 -3.66 22.98 -28.60
CA ARG A 441 -4.30 21.67 -28.82
C ARG A 441 -5.70 21.59 -28.21
N VAL A 442 -5.92 22.16 -27.02
CA VAL A 442 -7.25 22.22 -26.39
C VAL A 442 -8.23 22.95 -27.30
N THR A 443 -7.90 24.18 -27.72
CA THR A 443 -8.75 24.99 -28.60
C THR A 443 -9.06 24.25 -29.90
N ALA A 444 -8.04 23.68 -30.55
CA ALA A 444 -8.22 22.94 -31.79
C ALA A 444 -9.08 21.68 -31.61
N THR A 445 -8.93 20.95 -30.51
CA THR A 445 -9.65 19.69 -30.26
C THR A 445 -11.11 19.96 -29.92
N LEU A 446 -11.40 20.96 -29.07
CA LEU A 446 -12.77 21.35 -28.75
C LEU A 446 -13.53 21.82 -30.00
N ALA A 447 -12.88 22.59 -30.87
CA ALA A 447 -13.46 22.98 -32.16
C ALA A 447 -13.81 21.76 -33.03
N ARG A 448 -12.91 20.76 -33.12
CA ARG A 448 -13.13 19.54 -33.91
C ARG A 448 -14.29 18.69 -33.43
N VAL A 449 -14.56 18.68 -32.12
CA VAL A 449 -15.70 17.93 -31.55
C VAL A 449 -16.96 18.77 -31.38
N GLY A 450 -17.00 20.01 -31.91
CA GLY A 450 -18.16 20.89 -31.84
C GLY A 450 -18.46 21.41 -30.43
N LEU A 451 -17.41 21.62 -29.62
CA LEU A 451 -17.48 22.18 -28.25
C LEU A 451 -16.70 23.49 -28.12
N ALA A 452 -16.46 24.21 -29.22
CA ALA A 452 -15.88 25.55 -29.14
C ALA A 452 -16.78 26.49 -28.33
N GLY A 453 -16.19 27.29 -27.42
CA GLY A 453 -16.94 28.17 -26.52
C GLY A 453 -17.40 27.50 -25.21
N PHE A 454 -17.12 26.21 -25.03
CA PHE A 454 -17.47 25.47 -23.82
C PHE A 454 -16.30 25.39 -22.82
N GLU A 455 -15.15 26.00 -23.13
CA GLU A 455 -13.88 25.84 -22.42
C GLU A 455 -14.02 25.99 -20.90
N ARG A 456 -14.86 26.93 -20.45
CA ARG A 456 -15.06 27.27 -19.02
C ARG A 456 -16.29 26.66 -18.38
N ARG A 457 -16.99 25.76 -19.08
CA ARG A 457 -18.16 25.08 -18.52
C ARG A 457 -17.73 23.94 -17.64
N ASP A 458 -18.52 23.69 -16.61
CA ASP A 458 -18.42 22.49 -15.80
C ASP A 458 -18.94 21.28 -16.60
N PRO A 459 -18.16 20.20 -16.75
CA PRO A 459 -18.60 18.97 -17.42
C PRO A 459 -19.92 18.40 -16.88
N GLU A 460 -20.29 18.64 -15.63
CA GLU A 460 -21.59 18.19 -15.08
C GLU A 460 -22.79 18.94 -15.68
N THR A 461 -22.58 20.17 -16.18
CA THR A 461 -23.65 21.06 -16.65
C THR A 461 -23.97 20.92 -18.15
N ILE A 462 -23.18 20.14 -18.88
CA ILE A 462 -23.38 19.89 -20.31
C ILE A 462 -24.19 18.60 -20.52
N SER A 463 -24.87 18.50 -21.67
CA SER A 463 -25.70 17.34 -22.00
C SER A 463 -24.87 16.06 -22.13
N GLY A 464 -25.49 14.88 -21.96
CA GLY A 464 -24.78 13.60 -22.09
C GLY A 464 -24.10 13.40 -23.45
N GLY A 465 -24.69 13.89 -24.54
CA GLY A 465 -24.06 13.86 -25.86
C GLY A 465 -22.85 14.78 -25.97
N GLU A 466 -22.85 15.92 -25.27
CA GLU A 466 -21.69 16.81 -25.16
C GLU A 466 -20.60 16.18 -24.28
N LYS A 467 -20.97 15.55 -23.15
CA LYS A 467 -20.04 14.76 -22.31
C LYS A 467 -19.34 13.66 -23.10
N GLN A 468 -20.06 12.94 -23.95
CA GLN A 468 -19.45 11.91 -24.80
C GLN A 468 -18.43 12.50 -25.78
N ARG A 469 -18.74 13.66 -26.40
CA ARG A 469 -17.80 14.38 -27.27
C ARG A 469 -16.60 14.91 -26.49
N LEU A 470 -16.80 15.36 -25.25
CA LEU A 470 -15.73 15.78 -24.34
C LEU A 470 -14.81 14.61 -23.98
N ALA A 471 -15.35 13.45 -23.63
CA ALA A 471 -14.57 12.25 -23.35
C ALA A 471 -13.70 11.84 -24.55
N ILE A 472 -14.24 11.91 -25.77
CA ILE A 472 -13.47 11.70 -27.00
C ILE A 472 -12.37 12.78 -27.15
N ALA A 473 -12.68 14.05 -26.92
CA ALA A 473 -11.72 15.15 -27.00
C ALA A 473 -10.54 14.98 -26.01
N SER A 474 -10.82 14.54 -24.77
CA SER A 474 -9.81 14.32 -23.72
C SER A 474 -8.73 13.33 -24.15
N VAL A 475 -9.12 12.31 -24.92
CA VAL A 475 -8.20 11.29 -25.44
C VAL A 475 -7.52 11.76 -26.73
N LEU A 476 -8.28 12.41 -27.65
CA LEU A 476 -7.75 12.89 -28.92
C LEU A 476 -6.68 13.97 -28.78
N ALA A 477 -6.75 14.81 -27.74
CA ALA A 477 -5.79 15.91 -27.54
C ALA A 477 -4.35 15.42 -27.34
N ALA A 478 -4.19 14.24 -26.73
CA ALA A 478 -2.90 13.56 -26.58
C ALA A 478 -2.33 13.02 -27.90
N ARG A 479 -3.15 12.98 -28.97
CA ARG A 479 -2.82 12.43 -30.30
C ARG A 479 -2.29 10.99 -30.25
N PRO A 480 -3.05 10.04 -29.68
CA PRO A 480 -2.64 8.64 -29.69
C PRO A 480 -2.62 8.10 -31.13
N ARG A 481 -1.81 7.06 -31.37
CA ARG A 481 -1.72 6.41 -32.69
C ARG A 481 -2.83 5.39 -32.92
N LEU A 482 -3.36 4.81 -31.84
CA LEU A 482 -4.53 3.94 -31.80
C LEU A 482 -5.55 4.53 -30.81
N LEU A 483 -6.84 4.53 -31.15
CA LEU A 483 -7.93 5.04 -30.31
C LEU A 483 -8.99 3.97 -30.07
#